data_AF-A0A511WVT9-F1
#
_entry.id   AF-A0A511WVT9-F1
#
_cell.length_a   1.000
_cell.length_b   1.000
_cell.length_c   1.000
_cell.angle_alpha   90.00
_cell.angle_beta   90.00
_cell.angle_gamma   90.00
#
_symmetry.space_group_name_H-M   'P 1'
#
loop_
_entity.id
_entity.type
_entity.pdbx_description
1 polymer ?
#
loop_
_entity_poly.entity_id
_entity_poly.type
_entity_poly.pdbx_seq_one_letter_code
_entity_poly.pdbx_strand_id
1 'polypeptide(L)'
;MNITMFIEYAAFMTLLILAIVLTLRVRNEEQPEEMGADGISSNLGRRLYEGFLAYGLKPTLRYQVEKYTVDVAFPELKIAVEAVEHDFLITSDVWEDEWEKESYLKNHGWTVMRFSGARIDEDLSRIVEKVSREMTGKSNSS
;
A
#
# COMPACT_ATOMS: atom_id res chain seq x y z
N MET A 1 46.22 4.09 24.80
CA MET A 1 44.93 3.39 24.63
C MET A 1 45.25 1.94 24.28
N ASN A 2 44.61 0.96 24.93
CA ASN A 2 44.91 -0.45 24.67
C ASN A 2 44.50 -0.82 23.24
N ILE A 3 45.40 -1.45 22.48
CA ILE A 3 45.15 -1.83 21.07
C ILE A 3 43.91 -2.73 20.97
N THR A 4 43.71 -3.62 21.94
CA THR A 4 42.51 -4.47 22.05
C THR A 4 41.22 -3.65 22.21
N MET A 5 41.19 -2.69 23.14
CA MET A 5 40.02 -1.79 23.29
C MET A 5 39.76 -0.95 22.04
N PHE A 6 40.81 -0.55 21.31
CA PHE A 6 40.65 0.18 20.05
C PHE A 6 40.01 -0.68 18.96
N ILE A 7 40.43 -1.95 18.84
CA ILE A 7 39.88 -2.90 17.86
C ILE A 7 38.42 -3.22 18.18
N GLU A 8 38.09 -3.45 19.46
CA GLU A 8 36.72 -3.72 19.91
C GLU A 8 35.79 -2.52 19.63
N TYR A 9 36.25 -1.30 19.92
CA TYR A 9 35.49 -0.09 19.63
C TYR A 9 35.30 0.11 18.12
N ALA A 10 36.35 -0.10 17.32
CA ALA A 10 36.25 0.00 15.87
C ALA A 10 35.22 -1.00 15.31
N ALA A 11 35.28 -2.26 15.72
CA ALA A 11 34.34 -3.30 15.27
C ALA A 11 32.89 -2.98 15.64
N PHE A 12 32.64 -2.50 16.85
CA PHE A 12 31.31 -2.07 17.29
C PHE A 12 30.78 -0.91 16.44
N MET A 13 31.60 0.11 16.19
CA MET A 13 31.19 1.27 15.38
C MET A 13 30.89 0.86 13.93
N THR A 14 31.64 -0.07 13.35
CA THR A 14 31.35 -0.58 11.99
C THR A 14 30.01 -1.32 11.94
N LEU A 15 29.71 -2.16 12.94
CA LEU A 15 28.43 -2.87 13.03
C LEU A 15 27.26 -1.90 13.23
N LEU A 16 27.44 -0.87 14.06
CA LEU A 16 26.44 0.16 14.30
C LEU A 16 26.13 0.94 13.00
N ILE A 17 27.15 1.37 12.28
CA ILE A 17 27.00 2.08 11.00
C ILE A 17 26.30 1.18 9.98
N LEU A 18 26.71 -0.10 9.88
CA LEU A 18 26.09 -1.05 8.97
C LEU A 18 24.60 -1.25 9.29
N ALA A 19 24.25 -1.41 10.57
CA ALA A 19 22.86 -1.53 11.00
C ALA A 19 22.04 -0.29 10.63
N ILE A 20 22.57 0.92 10.87
CA ILE A 20 21.91 2.17 10.50
C ILE A 20 21.71 2.25 8.98
N VAL A 21 22.73 1.91 8.18
CA VAL A 21 22.64 1.93 6.70
C VAL A 21 21.58 0.95 6.21
N LEU A 22 21.53 -0.26 6.76
CA LEU A 22 20.52 -1.26 6.41
C LEU A 22 19.11 -0.79 6.80
N THR A 23 18.93 -0.22 7.99
CA THR A 23 17.64 0.33 8.43
C THR A 23 17.19 1.50 7.56
N LEU A 24 18.09 2.41 7.20
CA LEU A 24 17.78 3.53 6.31
C LEU A 24 17.45 3.07 4.89
N ARG A 25 18.15 2.05 4.37
CA ARG A 25 17.88 1.49 3.05
C ARG A 25 16.51 0.82 2.97
N VAL A 26 16.14 0.02 3.99
CA VAL A 26 14.81 -0.60 4.08
C VAL A 26 13.72 0.47 4.15
N ARG A 27 13.92 1.53 4.95
CA ARG A 27 12.94 2.62 5.06
C ARG A 27 12.80 3.43 3.76
N ASN A 28 13.85 3.50 2.94
CA ASN A 28 13.82 4.24 1.68
C ASN A 28 13.08 3.48 0.56
N GLU A 29 12.95 2.16 0.66
CA GLU A 29 12.10 1.37 -0.25
C GLU A 29 10.60 1.54 0.07
N GLU A 30 10.24 1.98 1.28
CA GLU A 30 8.86 2.15 1.72
C GLU A 30 8.23 3.51 1.35
N GLN A 31 8.93 4.41 0.67
CA GLN A 31 8.34 5.67 0.19
C GLN A 31 8.01 5.60 -1.29
N PRO A 32 6.71 5.50 -1.67
CA PRO A 32 6.31 5.61 -3.06
C PRO A 32 6.56 7.04 -3.53
N GLU A 33 7.28 7.18 -4.64
CA GLU A 33 7.48 8.46 -5.32
C GLU A 33 6.14 9.14 -5.61
N GLU A 34 6.01 10.41 -5.23
CA GLU A 34 4.88 11.26 -5.57
C GLU A 34 4.91 11.58 -7.07
N MET A 35 4.40 10.68 -7.91
CA MET A 35 4.05 11.02 -9.29
C MET A 35 2.56 11.31 -9.38
N GLY A 36 2.21 12.50 -9.89
CA GLY A 36 0.89 13.12 -9.80
C GLY A 36 -0.29 12.20 -10.12
N ALA A 37 -1.17 12.03 -9.13
CA ALA A 37 -2.53 11.55 -9.31
C ALA A 37 -3.43 12.61 -8.67
N ASP A 38 -4.58 12.84 -9.31
CA ASP A 38 -5.57 13.85 -8.97
C ASP A 38 -5.73 14.07 -7.45
N GLY A 39 -5.74 15.32 -7.01
CA GLY A 39 -5.65 15.70 -5.59
C GLY A 39 -6.78 15.10 -4.73
N ILE A 40 -7.89 14.70 -5.36
CA ILE A 40 -9.07 14.11 -4.70
C ILE A 40 -8.88 12.60 -4.47
N SER A 41 -8.53 11.84 -5.51
CA SER A 41 -8.25 10.39 -5.39
C SER A 41 -7.09 10.12 -4.43
N SER A 42 -6.05 10.95 -4.48
CA SER A 42 -4.93 10.88 -3.53
C SER A 42 -5.35 11.15 -2.07
N ASN A 43 -6.36 11.99 -1.82
CA ASN A 43 -6.89 12.22 -0.48
C ASN A 43 -7.71 11.02 0.03
N LEU A 44 -8.63 10.48 -0.79
CA LEU A 44 -9.43 9.31 -0.42
C LEU A 44 -8.57 8.06 -0.21
N GLY A 45 -7.60 7.81 -1.08
CA GLY A 45 -6.62 6.73 -0.93
C GLY A 45 -5.82 6.86 0.36
N ARG A 46 -5.39 8.08 0.71
CA ARG A 46 -4.72 8.35 1.99
C ARG A 46 -5.61 8.07 3.20
N ARG A 47 -6.90 8.42 3.13
CA ARG A 47 -7.85 8.15 4.22
C ARG A 47 -8.13 6.67 4.40
N LEU A 48 -8.20 5.90 3.31
CA LEU A 48 -8.23 4.44 3.37
C LEU A 48 -6.98 3.90 4.08
N TYR A 49 -5.79 4.34 3.67
CA TYR A 49 -4.52 3.93 4.26
C TYR A 49 -4.45 4.23 5.76
N GLU A 50 -4.73 5.47 6.17
CA GLU A 50 -4.77 5.89 7.58
C GLU A 50 -5.84 5.11 8.37
N GLY A 51 -7.00 4.86 7.75
CA GLY A 51 -8.05 4.02 8.30
C GLY A 51 -7.58 2.61 8.60
N PHE A 52 -6.98 1.93 7.62
CA PHE A 52 -6.45 0.57 7.81
C PHE A 52 -5.36 0.52 8.88
N LEU A 53 -4.45 1.51 8.91
CA LEU A 53 -3.43 1.62 9.96
C LEU A 53 -4.05 1.78 11.36
N ALA A 54 -5.08 2.62 11.50
CA ALA A 54 -5.74 2.85 12.78
C ALA A 54 -6.40 1.58 13.36
N TYR A 55 -6.73 0.61 12.50
CA TYR A 55 -7.26 -0.70 12.88
C TYR A 55 -6.19 -1.80 12.96
N GLY A 56 -4.90 -1.44 12.89
CA GLY A 56 -3.77 -2.36 13.08
C GLY A 56 -3.46 -3.22 11.85
N LEU A 57 -4.01 -2.90 10.68
CA LEU A 57 -3.64 -3.54 9.43
C LEU A 57 -2.33 -2.94 8.89
N LYS A 58 -1.68 -3.67 7.97
CA LYS A 58 -0.39 -3.27 7.36
C LYS A 58 -0.54 -3.03 5.84
N PRO A 59 -1.23 -1.96 5.42
CA PRO A 59 -1.36 -1.62 4.02
C PRO A 59 -0.09 -0.97 3.44
N THR A 60 0.02 -0.94 2.12
CA THR A 60 0.95 -0.10 1.36
C THR A 60 0.17 0.92 0.55
N LEU A 61 0.47 2.20 0.72
CA LEU A 61 -0.14 3.30 -0.05
C LEU A 61 0.49 3.36 -1.45
N ARG A 62 -0.32 3.60 -2.49
CA ARG A 62 0.11 3.77 -3.88
C ARG A 62 1.05 2.68 -4.37
N TYR A 63 0.59 1.44 -4.31
CA TYR A 63 1.39 0.27 -4.67
C TYR A 63 1.43 0.07 -6.19
N GLN A 64 2.63 -0.11 -6.75
CA GLN A 64 2.80 -0.37 -8.17
C GLN A 64 2.62 -1.87 -8.49
N VAL A 65 1.69 -2.18 -9.37
CA VAL A 65 1.53 -3.48 -10.01
C VAL A 65 1.84 -3.34 -11.49
N GLU A 66 3.11 -3.57 -11.84
CA GLU A 66 3.63 -3.45 -13.21
C GLU A 66 3.32 -2.07 -13.81
N LYS A 67 2.38 -1.96 -14.75
CA LYS A 67 2.00 -0.69 -15.39
C LYS A 67 0.92 0.10 -14.64
N TYR A 68 0.28 -0.48 -13.62
CA TYR A 68 -0.80 0.15 -12.88
C TYR A 68 -0.39 0.50 -11.45
N THR A 69 -0.89 1.62 -10.94
CA THR A 69 -0.81 1.96 -9.52
C THR A 69 -2.17 1.73 -8.88
N VAL A 70 -2.19 1.09 -7.71
CA VAL A 70 -3.39 0.94 -6.89
C VAL A 70 -3.32 1.83 -5.66
N ASP A 71 -4.44 2.40 -5.22
CA ASP A 71 -4.45 3.39 -4.14
C ASP A 71 -3.91 2.81 -2.84
N VAL A 72 -4.37 1.62 -2.45
CA VAL A 72 -3.88 0.90 -1.27
C VAL A 72 -3.78 -0.59 -1.57
N ALA A 73 -2.73 -1.25 -1.10
CA ALA A 73 -2.54 -2.68 -1.29
C ALA A 73 -2.19 -3.42 -0.01
N PHE A 74 -2.48 -4.72 0.00
CA PHE A 74 -1.88 -5.72 0.89
C PHE A 74 -1.12 -6.71 0.01
N PRO A 75 0.16 -6.42 -0.31
CA PRO A 75 0.88 -7.13 -1.37
C PRO A 75 1.05 -8.63 -1.11
N GLU A 76 1.31 -9.02 0.14
CA GLU A 76 1.48 -10.42 0.55
C GLU A 76 0.24 -11.27 0.24
N LEU A 77 -0.95 -10.67 0.28
CA LEU A 77 -2.23 -11.33 0.03
C LEU A 77 -2.80 -11.03 -1.36
N LYS A 78 -2.09 -10.21 -2.16
CA LYS A 78 -2.56 -9.66 -3.44
C LYS A 78 -3.97 -9.07 -3.36
N ILE A 79 -4.20 -8.19 -2.39
CA ILE A 79 -5.46 -7.43 -2.29
C ILE A 79 -5.17 -5.98 -2.66
N ALA A 80 -5.89 -5.46 -3.64
CA ALA A 80 -5.89 -4.05 -4.03
C ALA A 80 -7.20 -3.40 -3.57
N VAL A 81 -7.10 -2.23 -2.95
CA VAL A 81 -8.22 -1.42 -2.49
C VAL A 81 -8.15 -0.06 -3.16
N GLU A 82 -9.21 0.35 -3.85
CA GLU A 82 -9.24 1.61 -4.59
C GLU A 82 -10.44 2.48 -4.21
N ALA A 83 -10.18 3.79 -4.16
CA ALA A 83 -11.18 4.81 -3.98
C ALA A 83 -11.70 5.27 -5.35
N VAL A 84 -13.02 5.26 -5.52
CA VAL A 84 -13.66 5.57 -6.81
C VAL A 84 -14.66 6.70 -6.62
N GLU A 85 -14.46 7.81 -7.32
CA GLU A 85 -15.49 8.83 -7.45
C GLU A 85 -16.40 8.44 -8.62
N HIS A 86 -17.69 8.16 -8.35
CA HIS A 86 -18.61 7.75 -9.42
C HIS A 86 -18.78 8.85 -10.49
N ASP A 87 -18.66 10.11 -10.07
CA ASP A 87 -18.70 11.29 -10.93
C ASP A 87 -17.48 11.39 -11.87
N PHE A 88 -16.44 10.57 -11.67
CA PHE A 88 -15.29 10.48 -12.56
C PHE A 88 -15.45 9.43 -13.68
N LEU A 89 -16.41 8.50 -13.57
CA LEU A 89 -16.63 7.43 -14.55
C LEU A 89 -17.64 7.81 -15.66
N ILE A 90 -17.69 9.08 -16.04
CA ILE A 90 -18.75 9.62 -16.92
C ILE A 90 -18.48 9.30 -18.41
N THR A 91 -17.22 9.08 -18.79
CA THR A 91 -16.83 8.85 -20.21
C THR A 91 -16.49 7.37 -20.47
N SER A 92 -16.76 6.90 -21.69
CA SER A 92 -16.44 5.53 -22.14
C SER A 92 -14.97 5.17 -21.96
N ASP A 93 -14.07 6.11 -22.23
CA ASP A 93 -12.64 5.83 -22.30
C ASP A 93 -12.07 5.57 -20.90
N VAL A 94 -12.48 6.36 -19.90
CA VAL A 94 -12.12 6.13 -18.48
C VAL A 94 -12.66 4.79 -17.98
N TRP A 95 -13.85 4.40 -18.45
CA TRP A 95 -14.43 3.10 -18.09
C TRP A 95 -13.65 1.93 -18.71
N GLU A 96 -13.21 2.06 -19.97
CA GLU A 96 -12.38 1.05 -20.64
C GLU A 96 -11.03 0.89 -19.94
N ASP A 97 -10.36 1.98 -19.58
CA ASP A 97 -9.09 1.95 -18.83
C ASP A 97 -9.24 1.26 -17.46
N GLU A 98 -10.30 1.58 -16.71
CA GLU A 98 -10.61 0.95 -15.42
C GLU A 98 -10.94 -0.54 -15.55
N TRP A 99 -11.62 -0.92 -16.63
CA TRP A 99 -11.91 -2.32 -16.94
C TRP A 99 -10.65 -3.09 -17.33
N GLU A 100 -9.76 -2.49 -18.13
CA GLU A 100 -8.49 -3.08 -18.50
C GLU A 100 -7.62 -3.30 -17.25
N LYS A 101 -7.51 -2.29 -16.39
CA LYS A 101 -6.80 -2.37 -15.11
C LYS A 101 -7.34 -3.48 -14.23
N GLU A 102 -8.66 -3.54 -14.02
CA GLU A 102 -9.27 -4.59 -13.20
C GLU A 102 -9.01 -5.98 -13.76
N SER A 103 -9.20 -6.15 -15.07
CA SER A 103 -8.98 -7.42 -15.76
C SER A 103 -7.53 -7.86 -15.62
N TYR A 104 -6.59 -6.94 -15.79
CA TYR A 104 -5.17 -7.19 -15.61
C TYR A 104 -4.86 -7.63 -14.19
N LEU A 105 -5.29 -6.89 -13.18
CA LEU A 105 -5.03 -7.21 -11.77
C LEU A 105 -5.58 -8.60 -11.42
N LYS A 106 -6.83 -8.89 -11.80
CA LYS A 106 -7.47 -10.20 -11.58
C LYS A 106 -6.69 -11.33 -12.24
N ASN A 107 -6.25 -11.15 -13.49
CA ASN A 107 -5.45 -12.15 -14.21
C ASN A 107 -4.08 -12.42 -13.54
N HIS A 108 -3.57 -11.47 -12.74
CA HIS A 108 -2.34 -11.62 -11.96
C HIS A 108 -2.57 -12.10 -10.51
N GLY A 109 -3.79 -12.54 -10.22
CA GLY A 109 -4.18 -13.14 -8.94
C GLY A 109 -4.57 -12.12 -7.87
N TRP A 110 -4.77 -10.86 -8.23
CA TRP A 110 -5.22 -9.83 -7.30
C TRP A 110 -6.73 -9.87 -7.08
N THR A 111 -7.14 -9.72 -5.83
CA THR A 111 -8.52 -9.33 -5.49
C THR A 111 -8.59 -7.80 -5.51
N VAL A 112 -9.48 -7.24 -6.32
CA VAL A 112 -9.69 -5.78 -6.41
C VAL A 112 -10.97 -5.41 -5.66
N MET A 113 -10.87 -4.46 -4.72
CA MET A 113 -11.99 -3.98 -3.90
C MET A 113 -12.13 -2.47 -4.08
N ARG A 114 -13.23 -2.02 -4.68
CA ARG A 114 -13.50 -0.59 -4.94
C ARG A 114 -14.54 -0.03 -3.96
N PHE A 115 -14.28 1.16 -3.46
CA PHE A 115 -15.16 1.88 -2.54
C PHE A 115 -15.34 3.31 -3.00
N SER A 116 -16.58 3.82 -2.94
CA SER A 116 -16.82 5.21 -3.29
C SER A 116 -16.31 6.17 -2.22
N GLY A 117 -15.96 7.39 -2.61
CA GLY A 117 -15.59 8.45 -1.66
C GLY A 117 -16.64 8.64 -0.56
N ALA A 118 -17.92 8.75 -0.95
CA ALA A 118 -19.03 8.81 -0.02
C ALA A 118 -19.06 7.64 0.99
N ARG A 119 -18.72 6.43 0.54
CA ARG A 119 -18.69 5.24 1.41
C ARG A 119 -17.50 5.25 2.37
N ILE A 120 -16.35 5.73 1.91
CA ILE A 120 -15.15 5.94 2.72
C ILE A 120 -15.42 6.96 3.83
N ASP A 121 -16.24 7.97 3.54
CA ASP A 121 -16.60 9.03 4.48
C ASP A 121 -17.62 8.58 5.52
N GLU A 122 -18.65 7.88 5.06
CA GLU A 122 -19.75 7.46 5.90
C GLU A 122 -19.37 6.31 6.83
N ASP A 123 -18.61 5.33 6.32
CA ASP A 123 -18.55 4.01 6.97
C ASP A 123 -17.21 3.28 6.75
N LEU A 124 -16.12 3.98 7.10
CA LEU A 124 -14.77 3.45 7.02
C LEU A 124 -14.59 2.16 7.85
N SER A 125 -15.25 2.05 9.00
CA SER A 125 -15.15 0.86 9.87
C SER A 125 -15.67 -0.41 9.16
N ARG A 126 -16.81 -0.33 8.45
CA ARG A 126 -17.30 -1.47 7.66
C ARG A 126 -16.43 -1.77 6.45
N ILE A 127 -15.77 -0.78 5.86
CA ILE A 127 -14.77 -1.02 4.81
C ILE A 127 -13.61 -1.84 5.37
N VAL A 128 -13.06 -1.42 6.51
CA VAL A 128 -11.99 -2.14 7.21
C VAL A 128 -12.41 -3.57 7.54
N GLU A 129 -13.62 -3.76 8.09
CA GLU A 129 -14.14 -5.09 8.41
C GLU A 129 -14.21 -5.99 7.15
N LYS A 130 -14.74 -5.45 6.05
CA LYS A 130 -14.87 -6.19 4.79
C LYS A 130 -13.50 -6.61 4.23
N VAL A 131 -12.52 -5.70 4.25
CA VAL A 131 -11.16 -5.98 3.79
C VAL A 131 -10.46 -6.97 4.71
N SER A 132 -10.58 -6.81 6.03
CA SER A 132 -10.01 -7.75 7.00
C SER A 132 -10.55 -9.17 6.81
N ARG A 133 -11.85 -9.32 6.51
CA ARG A 133 -12.45 -10.62 6.24
C ARG A 133 -11.87 -11.27 4.98
N GLU A 134 -11.67 -10.49 3.93
CA GLU A 134 -11.01 -10.96 2.70
C GLU A 134 -9.57 -11.39 2.98
N MET A 135 -8.82 -10.61 3.77
CA MET A 135 -7.45 -10.97 4.20
C MET A 135 -7.41 -12.30 4.93
N THR A 136 -8.31 -12.52 5.89
CA THR A 136 -8.42 -13.80 6.61
C THR A 136 -8.76 -14.96 5.67
N GLY A 137 -9.67 -14.75 4.71
CA GLY A 137 -10.02 -15.75 3.70
C GLY A 137 -8.83 -16.17 2.84
N LYS A 138 -8.06 -15.19 2.35
CA LYS A 138 -6.84 -15.40 1.55
C LYS A 138 -5.74 -16.11 2.34
N SER A 139 -5.52 -15.70 3.60
CA SER A 139 -4.52 -16.32 4.47
C SER A 139 -4.82 -17.80 4.77
N ASN A 140 -6.10 -18.18 4.83
CA ASN A 140 -6.49 -19.57 5.07
C ASN A 140 -6.47 -20.46 3.81
N SER A 141 -6.37 -19.84 2.62
CA SER A 141 -6.38 -20.55 1.33
C SER A 141 -4.98 -20.70 0.71
N SER A 142 -3.96 -20.08 1.33
CA SER A 142 -2.55 -20.11 0.91
C SER A 142 -1.77 -21.11 1.77
#